data_AF-A0A2E0V260-F1
#
_entry.id   AF-A0A2E0V260-F1
#
_cell.length_a   1.000
_cell.length_b   1.000
_cell.length_c   1.000
_cell.angle_alpha   90.00
_cell.angle_beta   90.00
_cell.angle_gamma   90.00
#
_symmetry.space_group_name_H-M   'P 1'
#
loop_
_entity.id
_entity.type
_entity.pdbx_description
1 polymer ?
#
loop_
_entity_poly.entity_id
_entity_poly.type
_entity_poly.pdbx_seq_one_letter_code
_entity_poly.pdbx_strand_id
1 'polypeptide(L)' 'MIPPTLETLGRWLLILGITITLIGGIIWLIARITGWEKFPGTLRFQSGGLTCIFPILGSILISILLTVILNLLARFLNR' A
#
# COMPACT_ATOMS: atom_id res chain seq x y z
N MET A 1 4.65 18.09 -31.50
CA MET A 1 5.41 17.47 -30.40
C MET A 1 5.69 18.55 -29.37
N ILE A 2 4.96 18.57 -28.24
CA ILE A 2 5.14 19.57 -27.19
C ILE A 2 6.27 19.06 -26.28
N PRO A 3 7.40 19.77 -26.15
CA PRO A 3 8.48 19.33 -25.28
C PRO A 3 7.97 19.29 -23.84
N PRO A 4 8.23 18.21 -23.08
CA PRO A 4 7.85 18.18 -21.67
C PRO A 4 8.60 19.32 -20.97
N THR A 5 7.86 20.27 -20.39
CA THR A 5 8.43 21.32 -19.57
C THR A 5 9.12 20.68 -18.36
N LEU A 6 10.19 21.31 -17.84
CA LEU A 6 10.90 20.82 -16.65
C LEU A 6 9.96 20.61 -15.45
N GLU A 7 8.90 21.42 -15.36
CA GLU A 7 7.81 21.26 -14.39
C GLU A 7 7.06 19.92 -14.55
N THR A 8 6.72 19.54 -15.78
CA THR A 8 6.05 18.26 -16.07
C THR A 8 6.94 17.08 -15.69
N LEU A 9 8.24 17.16 -16.02
CA LEU A 9 9.20 16.13 -15.63
C LEU A 9 9.34 16.01 -14.10
N GLY A 10 9.43 17.14 -13.39
CA GLY A 10 9.49 17.15 -11.92
C GLY A 10 8.25 16.56 -11.28
N ARG A 11 7.06 16.86 -11.81
CA ARG A 11 5.79 16.27 -11.35
C ARG A 11 5.76 14.76 -11.52
N TRP A 12 6.18 14.24 -12.67
CA TRP A 12 6.26 12.79 -12.91
C TRP A 12 7.28 12.10 -11.99
N LEU A 13 8.43 12.75 -11.75
CA LEU A 13 9.46 12.23 -10.85
C LEU A 13 8.92 12.09 -9.41
N LEU A 14 8.17 13.08 -8.92
CA LEU A 14 7.54 13.03 -7.60
C LEU A 14 6.49 11.92 -7.49
N ILE A 15 5.63 11.77 -8.50
CA ILE A 15 4.61 10.72 -8.52
C ILE A 15 5.26 9.33 -8.47
N LEU A 16 6.28 9.09 -9.28
CA LEU A 16 7.00 7.82 -9.31
C LEU A 16 7.73 7.54 -7.99
N GLY A 17 8.42 8.55 -7.44
CA GLY A 17 9.11 8.42 -6.16
C GLY A 17 8.18 8.02 -5.02
N ILE A 18 7.06 8.74 -4.88
CA ILE A 18 6.04 8.44 -3.85
C ILE A 18 5.48 7.03 -4.04
N THR A 19 5.19 6.63 -5.29
CA THR A 19 4.64 5.30 -5.59
C THR A 19 5.62 4.19 -5.20
N ILE A 20 6.91 4.34 -5.55
CA ILE A 20 7.94 3.36 -5.21
C ILE A 20 8.15 3.27 -3.70
N THR A 21 8.20 4.41 -3.01
CA THR A 21 8.31 4.45 -1.54
C THR A 21 7.13 3.75 -0.86
N LEU A 22 5.91 3.96 -1.34
CA LEU A 22 4.72 3.29 -0.81
C LEU A 22 4.78 1.77 -1.01
N ILE A 23 5.14 1.31 -2.21
CA ILE A 23 5.26 -0.12 -2.52
C ILE A 23 6.36 -0.76 -1.66
N GLY A 24 7.53 -0.14 -1.60
CA GLY A 24 8.65 -0.62 -0.78
C GLY A 24 8.30 -0.65 0.71
N GLY A 25 7.62 0.38 1.21
CA GLY A 25 7.15 0.45 2.60
C GLY A 25 6.15 -0.65 2.94
N ILE A 26 5.22 -0.97 2.02
CA ILE A 26 4.27 -2.08 2.20
C ILE A 26 4.99 -3.42 2.22
N ILE A 27 5.89 -3.67 1.26
CA ILE A 27 6.63 -4.93 1.21
C ILE A 27 7.48 -5.11 2.48
N TRP A 28 8.15 -4.04 2.93
CA TRP A 28 8.93 -4.05 4.17
C TRP A 28 8.04 -4.35 5.39
N LEU A 29 6.87 -3.72 5.47
CA LEU A 29 5.98 -3.93 6.60
C LEU A 29 5.34 -5.33 6.57
N ILE A 30 4.94 -5.82 5.39
CA ILE A 30 4.47 -7.20 5.23
C ILE A 30 5.58 -8.16 5.65
N ALA A 31 6.81 -8.00 5.15
CA ALA A 31 7.94 -8.85 5.54
C ALA A 31 8.22 -8.81 7.05
N ARG A 32 8.06 -7.64 7.69
CA ARG A 32 8.19 -7.48 9.14
C ARG A 32 7.05 -8.14 9.91
N ILE A 33 5.83 -8.12 9.38
CA ILE A 33 4.63 -8.69 10.01
C ILE A 33 4.58 -10.21 9.78
N THR A 34 4.84 -10.69 8.57
CA THR A 34 4.84 -12.12 8.20
C THR A 34 6.14 -12.83 8.59
N GLY A 35 7.18 -12.09 8.97
CA GLY A 35 8.44 -12.59 9.51
C GLY A 35 8.24 -13.30 10.84
N TRP A 36 8.03 -14.61 10.73
CA TRP A 36 8.24 -15.69 11.71
C TRP A 36 8.64 -15.27 13.14
N GLU A 37 7.70 -15.41 14.08
CA GLU A 37 7.78 -16.43 15.16
C GLU A 37 6.72 -16.23 16.25
N LYS A 38 6.16 -15.03 16.46
CA LYS A 38 5.08 -14.80 17.44
C LYS A 38 4.17 -13.70 16.94
N PHE A 39 2.96 -14.04 16.53
CA PHE A 39 1.94 -13.06 16.12
C PHE A 39 1.01 -12.74 17.31
N PRO A 40 1.29 -11.73 18.14
CA PRO A 40 0.25 -11.06 18.90
C PRO A 40 -0.48 -10.14 17.91
N GLY A 41 -1.50 -10.65 17.21
CA GLY A 41 -2.29 -9.83 16.26
C GLY A 41 -2.86 -10.55 15.03
N THR A 42 -2.58 -11.84 14.81
CA THR A 42 -3.42 -12.64 13.91
C THR A 42 -4.65 -13.08 14.69
N LEU A 43 -5.84 -12.65 14.28
CA LEU A 43 -7.06 -13.32 14.72
C LEU A 43 -7.05 -14.69 14.08
N ARG A 44 -6.52 -15.66 14.84
CA ARG A 44 -6.64 -17.08 14.55
C ARG A 44 -7.96 -17.54 15.15
N PHE A 45 -9.01 -17.49 14.34
CA PHE A 45 -10.23 -18.23 14.67
C PHE A 45 -9.95 -19.71 14.37
N GLN A 46 -9.75 -20.49 15.42
CA GLN A 46 -9.76 -21.95 15.36
C GLN A 46 -11.12 -22.44 15.84
N SER A 47 -11.88 -23.07 14.94
CA SER A 47 -13.11 -23.79 15.29
C SER A 47 -13.10 -25.13 14.57
N GLY A 48 -13.12 -26.23 15.33
CA GLY A 48 -13.39 -27.58 14.83
C GLY A 48 -12.57 -28.04 13.61
N GLY A 49 -11.29 -27.68 13.51
CA GLY A 49 -10.39 -28.07 12.40
C GLY A 49 -10.16 -27.00 11.32
N LEU A 50 -10.93 -25.91 11.33
CA LEU A 50 -10.73 -24.78 10.42
C LEU A 50 -9.92 -23.68 11.12
N THR A 51 -8.79 -23.29 10.53
CA THR A 51 -7.96 -22.17 10.98
C THR A 51 -8.13 -21.01 10.01
N CYS A 52 -8.86 -19.97 10.40
CA CYS A 52 -8.98 -18.75 9.60
C CYS A 52 -8.00 -17.70 10.15
N ILE A 53 -7.08 -17.22 9.31
CA ILE A 53 -6.04 -16.25 9.67
C ILE A 53 -6.42 -14.92 9.03
N PHE A 54 -6.87 -13.96 9.83
CA PHE A 54 -7.18 -12.61 9.36
C PHE A 54 -6.03 -11.64 9.69
N PRO A 55 -5.25 -11.19 8.68
CA PRO A 55 -4.23 -10.16 8.87
C PRO A 55 -4.88 -8.77 8.89
N ILE A 56 -5.54 -8.40 10.01
CA ILE A 56 -6.24 -7.10 10.15
C ILE A 56 -5.32 -5.92 9.83
N LEU A 57 -4.07 -5.96 10.30
CA LEU A 57 -3.13 -4.88 10.03
C LEU A 57 -2.84 -4.75 8.53
N GLY A 58 -2.70 -5.88 7.84
CA GLY A 58 -2.51 -5.92 6.38
C GLY A 58 -3.72 -5.36 5.63
N SER A 59 -4.94 -5.70 6.04
CA SER A 59 -6.15 -5.19 5.37
C SER A 59 -6.35 -3.68 5.57
N ILE A 60 -6.03 -3.15 6.75
CA ILE A 60 -6.08 -1.70 7.02
C ILE A 60 -5.08 -0.94 6.15
N LEU A 61 -3.83 -1.43 6.03
CA LEU A 61 -2.81 -0.79 5.20
C LEU A 61 -3.18 -0.77 3.72
N ILE A 62 -3.68 -1.90 3.22
CA ILE A 62 -4.18 -2.01 1.84
C ILE A 62 -5.33 -1.03 1.60
N SER A 63 -6.23 -0.87 2.57
CA SER A 63 -7.34 0.09 2.47
C SER A 63 -6.82 1.54 2.41
N ILE A 64 -5.88 1.92 3.28
CA ILE A 64 -5.31 3.27 3.31
C ILE A 64 -4.56 3.55 2.00
N LEU A 65 -3.72 2.62 1.54
CA LEU A 65 -3.00 2.75 0.28
C LEU A 65 -3.97 2.96 -0.89
N LEU A 66 -4.98 2.10 -0.99
CA LEU A 66 -5.95 2.17 -2.07
C LEU A 66 -6.74 3.49 -2.02
N THR A 67 -7.08 3.96 -0.82
CA THR A 67 -7.75 5.26 -0.62
C THR A 67 -6.87 6.42 -1.11
N VAL A 68 -5.58 6.41 -0.78
CA VAL A 68 -4.63 7.45 -1.22
C VAL A 68 -4.48 7.42 -2.75
N ILE A 69 -4.33 6.24 -3.35
CA ILE A 69 -4.22 6.08 -4.81
C ILE A 69 -5.49 6.58 -5.50
N LEU A 70 -6.66 6.11 -5.08
CA LEU A 70 -7.95 6.51 -5.66
C LEU A 70 -8.18 8.02 -5.52
N ASN A 71 -7.83 8.61 -4.38
CA ASN A 71 -7.96 10.05 -4.17
C ASN A 71 -6.99 10.86 -5.04
N LEU A 72 -5.75 10.39 -5.22
CA LEU A 72 -4.80 11.01 -6.14
C LEU A 72 -5.26 10.90 -7.60
N LEU A 73 -5.78 9.75 -8.01
CA LEU A 73 -6.36 9.55 -9.35
C LEU A 73 -7.58 10.44 -9.57
N ALA A 74 -8.50 10.50 -8.60
CA ALA A 74 -9.67 11.38 -8.68
C ALA A 74 -9.26 12.85 -8.77
N ARG A 75 -8.26 13.28 -8.00
CA ARG A 75 -7.71 14.65 -8.07
C ARG A 75 -7.01 14.95 -9.40
N PHE A 76 -6.39 13.94 -10.02
CA PHE A 76 -5.73 14.09 -11.31
C PHE A 76 -6.74 14.09 -12.46
N LEU A 77 -7.83 13.33 -12.35
CA LEU A 77 -8.91 13.24 -13.35
C LEU A 77 -9.89 14.42 -13.28
N ASN A 78 -10.03 15.06 -12.12
CA ASN A 78 -10.84 16.27 -11.91
C ASN A 78 -10.04 17.57 -12.16
N ARG A 79 -9.05 17.51 -13.04
CA ARG A 79 -8.27 18.64 -13.57
C ARG A 79 -8.41 18.66 -15.07
#